data_AF-A0A524D708-F1
#
_entry.id   AF-A0A524D708-F1
#
_cell.length_a   1.000
_cell.length_b   1.000
_cell.length_c   1.000
_cell.angle_alpha   90.00
_cell.angle_beta   90.00
_cell.angle_gamma   90.00
#
_symmetry.space_group_name_H-M   'P 1'
#
loop_
_entity.id
_entity.type
_entity.pdbx_description
1 polymer ?
#
loop_
_entity_poly.entity_id
_entity_poly.type
_entity_poly.pdbx_seq_one_letter_code
_entity_poly.pdbx_strand_id
1 'polypeptide(L)' 'MPTYNLGTLMITEHDAEQLTVALGIPEDRFEHLVEMSHTAWEFKNTISERIEWLAERLTGSELVFTLVFLGRYWGNTDDE' A
#
# COMPACT_ATOMS: atom_id res chain seq x y z
N MET A 1 8.09 -16.90 15.05
CA MET A 1 6.85 -16.29 14.55
C MET A 1 6.45 -17.01 13.28
N PRO A 2 5.16 -17.22 13.00
CA PRO A 2 4.71 -17.80 11.73
C PRO A 2 4.97 -16.82 10.57
N THR A 3 5.48 -17.34 9.45
CA THR A 3 5.71 -16.60 8.21
C THR A 3 4.55 -16.89 7.26
N TYR A 4 3.90 -15.84 6.76
CA TYR A 4 2.83 -15.95 5.78
C TYR A 4 3.31 -15.33 4.46
N ASN A 5 3.35 -16.12 3.39
CA ASN A 5 3.63 -15.63 2.05
C ASN A 5 2.30 -15.24 1.39
N LEU A 6 2.09 -13.94 1.19
CA LEU A 6 0.84 -13.36 0.69
C LEU A 6 0.85 -13.09 -0.82
N GLY A 7 1.94 -13.42 -1.52
CA GLY A 7 2.10 -13.18 -2.96
C GLY A 7 2.20 -11.70 -3.34
N THR A 8 2.77 -11.43 -4.51
CA THR A 8 2.94 -10.07 -5.06
C THR A 8 1.81 -9.74 -6.04
N LEU A 9 0.96 -8.78 -5.70
CA LEU A 9 0.00 -8.22 -6.65
C LEU A 9 0.72 -7.20 -7.55
N MET A 10 0.97 -7.58 -8.80
CA MET A 10 1.51 -6.67 -9.80
C MET A 10 0.38 -6.04 -10.64
N ILE A 11 -0.14 -4.90 -10.18
CA ILE A 11 -1.02 -4.04 -10.99
C ILE A 11 -0.21 -3.33 -12.10
N THR A 12 -0.37 -3.77 -13.34
CA THR A 12 0.14 -3.12 -14.57
C THR A 12 -1.04 -2.61 -15.39
N GLU A 13 -0.85 -1.53 -16.16
CA GLU A 13 -1.89 -0.94 -17.03
C GLU A 13 -3.22 -0.64 -16.31
N HIS A 14 -3.17 -0.10 -15.09
CA HIS A 14 -4.39 0.22 -14.35
C HIS A 14 -4.87 1.63 -14.64
N ASP A 15 -6.19 1.74 -14.79
CA ASP A 15 -6.89 3.00 -14.79
C ASP A 15 -7.09 3.46 -13.34
N ALA A 16 -6.25 4.40 -12.91
CA ALA A 16 -6.31 4.97 -11.57
C ALA A 16 -7.68 5.59 -11.28
N GLU A 17 -8.31 6.20 -12.29
CA GLU A 17 -9.63 6.83 -12.21
C GLU A 17 -10.73 5.77 -11.97
N GLN A 18 -10.67 4.63 -12.65
CA GLN A 18 -11.59 3.52 -12.38
C GLN A 18 -11.42 2.93 -10.98
N LEU A 19 -10.17 2.83 -10.49
CA LEU A 19 -9.89 2.29 -9.16
C LEU A 19 -10.33 3.25 -8.05
N THR A 20 -10.07 4.55 -8.19
CA THR A 20 -10.52 5.57 -7.23
C THR A 20 -12.04 5.62 -7.18
N VAL A 21 -12.73 5.61 -8.33
CA VAL A 21 -14.19 5.55 -8.42
C VAL A 21 -14.75 4.28 -7.76
N ALA A 22 -14.19 3.11 -8.06
CA ALA A 22 -14.65 1.83 -7.49
C ALA A 22 -14.48 1.76 -5.96
N LEU A 23 -13.43 2.39 -5.44
CA LEU A 23 -13.08 2.40 -4.02
C LEU A 23 -13.66 3.61 -3.26
N GLY A 24 -14.35 4.51 -3.96
CA GLY A 24 -14.84 5.77 -3.39
C GLY A 24 -13.71 6.68 -2.87
N ILE A 25 -12.51 6.55 -3.43
CA ILE A 25 -11.34 7.37 -3.09
C ILE A 25 -11.40 8.62 -3.97
N PRO A 26 -11.22 9.83 -3.43
CA PRO A 26 -11.08 11.03 -4.25
C PRO A 26 -9.87 10.91 -5.20
N GLU A 27 -10.00 11.32 -6.46
CA GLU A 27 -8.93 11.20 -7.45
C GLU A 27 -7.63 11.90 -7.03
N ASP A 28 -7.74 13.05 -6.38
CA ASP A 28 -6.62 13.84 -5.85
C ASP A 28 -5.87 13.13 -4.72
N ARG A 29 -6.47 12.08 -4.13
CA ARG A 29 -5.86 11.29 -3.06
C ARG A 29 -4.99 10.16 -3.60
N PHE A 30 -5.16 9.73 -4.84
CA PHE A 30 -4.49 8.53 -5.37
C PHE A 30 -2.96 8.61 -5.24
N GLU A 31 -2.34 9.66 -5.78
CA GLU A 31 -0.89 9.84 -5.73
C GLU A 31 -0.39 9.95 -4.29
N HIS A 32 -1.15 10.62 -3.43
CA HIS A 32 -0.82 10.76 -2.01
C HIS A 32 -0.81 9.41 -1.28
N LEU A 33 -1.75 8.51 -1.58
CA LEU A 33 -1.78 7.16 -0.99
C LEU A 33 -0.56 6.34 -1.43
N VAL A 34 -0.17 6.45 -2.71
CA VAL A 34 1.05 5.82 -3.21
C VAL A 34 2.29 6.36 -2.48
N GLU A 35 2.41 7.68 -2.33
CA GLU A 35 3.51 8.32 -1.60
C GLU A 35 3.54 7.91 -0.11
N MET A 36 2.38 7.81 0.53
CA MET A 36 2.28 7.34 1.91
C MET A 36 2.76 5.90 2.08
N SER A 37 2.44 5.01 1.14
CA SER A 37 2.95 3.62 1.17
C SER A 37 4.48 3.57 1.05
N HIS A 38 5.07 4.41 0.20
CA HIS A 38 6.53 4.54 0.06
C HIS A 38 7.17 5.10 1.34
N THR A 39 6.59 6.17 1.89
CA THR A 39 7.06 6.80 3.13
C THR A 39 7.03 5.81 4.29
N ALA A 40 5.94 5.03 4.43
CA ALA A 40 5.86 3.99 5.45
C ALA A 40 7.01 2.99 5.28
N TRP A 41 7.25 2.53 4.05
CA TRP A 41 8.33 1.60 3.72
C TRP A 41 9.71 2.13 4.15
N GLU A 42 10.04 3.38 3.83
CA GLU A 42 11.35 3.97 4.14
C GLU A 42 11.57 4.28 5.63
N PHE A 43 10.55 4.76 6.34
CA PHE A 43 10.73 5.30 7.69
C PHE A 43 10.65 4.27 8.82
N LYS A 44 10.12 3.07 8.56
CA LYS A 44 9.86 2.06 9.59
C LYS A 44 10.65 0.78 9.34
N ASN A 45 11.08 0.14 10.42
CA ASN A 45 12.02 -0.97 10.38
C ASN A 45 11.33 -2.32 10.23
N THR A 46 10.07 -2.43 10.65
CA THR A 46 9.29 -3.67 10.56
C THR A 46 8.00 -3.47 9.79
N ILE A 47 7.50 -4.54 9.17
CA ILE A 47 6.18 -4.54 8.52
C ILE A 47 5.07 -4.11 9.49
N SER A 48 5.13 -4.56 10.74
CA SER A 48 4.14 -4.19 11.76
C SER A 48 4.13 -2.68 12.03
N GLU A 49 5.30 -2.06 12.19
CA GLU A 49 5.41 -0.60 12.38
C GLU A 49 4.93 0.19 11.15
N ARG A 50 5.14 -0.35 9.94
CA ARG A 50 4.67 0.24 8.67
C ARG A 50 3.14 0.25 8.61
N ILE A 51 2.52 -0.88 8.95
CA ILE A 51 1.06 -1.03 8.98
C ILE A 51 0.46 -0.11 10.06
N GLU A 52 1.04 -0.07 11.25
CA GLU A 52 0.59 0.80 12.34
C GLU A 52 0.64 2.28 11.93
N TRP A 53 1.75 2.72 11.33
CA TRP A 53 1.89 4.11 10.85
C TRP A 53 0.82 4.50 9.83
N LEU A 54 0.47 3.60 8.92
CA LEU A 54 -0.60 3.82 7.94
C LEU A 54 -1.98 3.82 8.59
N ALA A 55 -2.24 2.89 9.52
CA ALA A 55 -3.53 2.75 10.20
C ALA A 55 -3.86 3.94 11.12
N GLU A 56 -2.85 4.65 11.63
CA GLU A 56 -3.04 5.90 12.36
C GLU A 56 -3.52 7.08 11.48
N ARG A 57 -3.33 6.99 10.16
CA ARG A 57 -3.51 8.12 9.22
C ARG A 57 -4.59 7.88 8.17
N LEU A 58 -4.84 6.62 7.83
CA LEU A 58 -5.76 6.21 6.79
C LEU A 58 -6.81 5.27 7.35
N THR A 59 -8.00 5.29 6.77
CA THR A 59 -9.10 4.42 7.16
C THR A 59 -9.84 3.89 5.93
N GLY A 60 -10.70 2.88 6.14
CA GLY A 60 -11.56 2.37 5.08
C GLY A 60 -10.80 1.89 3.84
N SER A 61 -11.30 2.26 2.66
CA SER A 61 -10.73 1.87 1.37
C SER A 61 -9.34 2.44 1.13
N GLU A 62 -9.05 3.65 1.62
CA GLU A 62 -7.71 4.25 1.49
C GLU A 62 -6.64 3.43 2.20
N LEU A 63 -6.94 2.95 3.43
CA LEU A 63 -6.02 2.09 4.18
C LEU A 63 -5.78 0.77 3.44
N VAL A 64 -6.85 0.10 3.01
CA VAL A 64 -6.74 -1.17 2.26
C VAL A 64 -5.92 -0.99 0.99
N PHE A 65 -6.20 0.07 0.23
CA PHE A 65 -5.50 0.35 -1.02
C PHE A 65 -4.03 0.68 -0.80
N THR A 66 -3.70 1.45 0.23
CA THR A 66 -2.32 1.80 0.58
C THR A 66 -1.53 0.58 1.07
N LEU A 67 -2.18 -0.35 1.76
CA LEU A 67 -1.57 -1.64 2.17
C LEU A 67 -1.26 -2.53 0.96
N VAL A 68 -2.06 -2.48 -0.10
CA VAL A 68 -1.76 -3.18 -1.37
C VAL A 68 -0.45 -2.65 -1.98
N PHE A 69 -0.25 -1.33 -2.00
CA PHE A 69 1.02 -0.75 -2.46
C PHE A 69 2.18 -1.04 -1.52
N LEU A 70 1.95 -1.00 -0.21
CA LEU A 70 2.97 -1.39 0.78
C LEU A 70 3.50 -2.81 0.53
N GLY A 71 2.60 -3.74 0.19
CA GLY A 71 2.95 -5.12 -0.15
C GLY A 71 3.88 -5.25 -1.36
N ARG A 72 3.89 -4.29 -2.29
CA ARG A 72 4.82 -4.30 -3.44
C ARG A 72 6.26 -4.05 -3.04
N TYR A 73 6.50 -3.09 -2.15
CA TYR A 73 7.86 -2.83 -1.67
C TYR A 73 8.41 -4.00 -0.89
N TRP A 74 7.54 -4.72 -0.17
CA TRP A 74 7.91 -5.98 0.48
C TRP A 74 8.30 -7.05 -0.55
N GLY A 75 7.46 -7.28 -1.56
CA GLY A 75 7.73 -8.27 -2.60
C GLY A 75 9.03 -8.04 -3.37
N ASN A 76 9.40 -6.78 -3.62
CA ASN A 76 10.62 -6.45 -4.37
C ASN A 76 11.91 -6.61 -3.56
N THR A 77 11.86 -6.71 -2.23
CA THR A 77 13.07 -6.94 -1.41
C THR A 77 13.62 -8.37 -1.50
N ASP A 78 12.83 -9.33 -1.97
CA ASP A 78 13.22 -10.75 -2.04
C ASP A 78 13.74 -11.17 -3.44
N ASP A 79 13.72 -10.27 -4.43
CA ASP A 79 14.13 -10.52 -5.83
C ASP A 79 15.55 -9.98 -6.17
N GLU A 80 16.37 -9.61 -5.18
CA GLU A 80 17.82 -9.35 -5.32
C GLU A 80 18.70 -10.45 -4.68
#